data_AF-A0A2E2EG41-F1
#
_entry.id   AF-A0A2E2EG41-F1
#
_cell.length_a   1.000
_cell.length_b   1.000
_cell.length_c   1.000
_cell.angle_alpha   90.00
_cell.angle_beta   90.00
_cell.angle_gamma   90.00
#
_symmetry.space_group_name_H-M   'P 1'
#
loop_
_entity.id
_entity.type
_entity.pdbx_description
1 polymer ?
#
loop_
_entity_poly.entity_id
_entity_poly.type
_entity_poly.pdbx_seq_one_letter_code
_entity_poly.pdbx_strand_id
1 'polypeptide(L)'
;MEKLSFNNVPFADLKNADLEVEWFKSFLASNAKAIHKNSDLDQMLQALIDFAKYSKSELDRLPSDEDFPDFIRDAVASSYIVRLLSKGYYKIQDEFSSHLENFKGTEINLMRKASSSLERNKRWEFVIALIFASICQSVEQGTPEPDVIIKKKNIKWALPCKVLYSEKPGKQLQTIIKGIKQIQASEYHQGIVMVNISNLINHENYFFKSKNEGEYYSYSNFEYAMSDFTKGNYGDF
;
A
#
# COMPACT_ATOMS: atom_id res chain seq x y z
N MET A 1 -11.22 11.00 20.46
CA MET A 1 -11.35 10.18 19.23
C MET A 1 -11.11 8.73 19.65
N GLU A 2 -12.12 7.86 19.57
CA GLU A 2 -11.96 6.45 19.93
C GLU A 2 -10.98 5.76 18.97
N LYS A 3 -10.05 4.98 19.51
CA LYS A 3 -9.13 4.15 18.72
C LYS A 3 -9.92 2.98 18.14
N LEU A 4 -10.29 3.06 16.86
CA LEU A 4 -10.75 1.88 16.11
C LEU A 4 -9.59 0.88 16.00
N SER A 5 -9.81 -0.33 16.52
CA SER A 5 -8.84 -1.41 16.51
C SER A 5 -9.25 -2.44 15.45
N PHE A 6 -8.60 -2.39 14.28
CA PHE A 6 -8.77 -3.40 13.22
C PHE A 6 -7.84 -4.60 13.42
N ASN A 7 -7.57 -4.99 14.67
CA ASN A 7 -6.52 -5.94 15.01
C ASN A 7 -6.75 -7.34 14.39
N ASN A 8 -7.99 -7.67 14.01
CA ASN A 8 -8.37 -8.98 13.49
C ASN A 8 -9.11 -8.95 12.13
N VAL A 9 -9.19 -7.81 11.46
CA VAL A 9 -9.80 -7.72 10.13
C VAL A 9 -8.73 -8.11 9.09
N PRO A 10 -8.90 -9.22 8.34
CA PRO A 10 -7.98 -9.56 7.26
C PRO A 10 -7.84 -8.38 6.31
N PHE A 11 -6.65 -8.15 5.74
CA PHE A 11 -6.45 -7.13 4.70
C PHE A 11 -7.40 -7.29 3.49
N ALA A 12 -8.11 -8.41 3.42
CA ALA A 12 -9.13 -8.78 2.44
C ALA A 12 -10.61 -8.57 2.86
N ASP A 13 -10.92 -8.33 4.15
CA ASP A 13 -12.34 -8.24 4.57
C ASP A 13 -12.92 -6.86 4.26
N LEU A 14 -13.42 -6.70 3.04
CA LEU A 14 -13.94 -5.44 2.52
C LEU A 14 -15.38 -5.15 3.00
N LYS A 15 -15.98 -6.03 3.82
CA LYS A 15 -17.37 -5.86 4.29
C LYS A 15 -17.56 -4.69 5.25
N ASN A 16 -16.51 -4.13 5.84
CA ASN A 16 -16.63 -2.96 6.74
C ASN A 16 -15.89 -1.73 6.19
N ALA A 17 -15.59 -1.71 4.88
CA ALA A 17 -14.75 -0.67 4.33
C ALA A 17 -15.41 0.72 4.34
N ASP A 18 -16.74 0.79 4.39
CA ASP A 18 -17.49 2.03 4.61
C ASP A 18 -17.11 2.70 5.94
N LEU A 19 -17.05 1.94 7.03
CA LEU A 19 -16.62 2.46 8.33
C LEU A 19 -15.13 2.85 8.33
N GLU A 20 -14.28 2.08 7.65
CA GLU A 20 -12.86 2.38 7.48
C GLU A 20 -12.64 3.69 6.73
N VAL A 21 -13.41 3.93 5.66
CA VAL A 21 -13.33 5.15 4.87
C VAL A 21 -13.84 6.36 5.66
N GLU A 22 -14.95 6.23 6.40
CA GLU A 22 -15.44 7.33 7.24
C GLU A 22 -14.49 7.68 8.38
N TRP A 23 -13.88 6.67 9.01
CA TRP A 23 -12.77 6.89 9.94
C TRP A 23 -11.62 7.61 9.24
N PHE A 24 -11.22 7.18 8.05
CA PHE A 24 -10.07 7.73 7.35
C PHE A 24 -10.28 9.20 6.94
N LYS A 25 -11.47 9.55 6.44
CA LYS A 25 -11.85 10.94 6.16
C LYS A 25 -11.77 11.80 7.43
N SER A 26 -12.31 11.29 8.54
CA SER A 26 -12.27 11.97 9.84
C SER A 26 -10.84 12.13 10.36
N PHE A 27 -10.01 11.10 10.19
CA PHE A 27 -8.60 11.09 10.53
C PHE A 27 -7.84 12.16 9.76
N LEU A 28 -7.99 12.21 8.43
CA LEU A 28 -7.32 13.20 7.59
C LEU A 28 -7.77 14.62 7.94
N ALA A 29 -9.07 14.86 8.10
CA ALA A 29 -9.62 16.15 8.50
C ALA A 29 -9.04 16.64 9.85
N SER A 30 -8.92 15.73 10.82
CA SER A 30 -8.39 16.04 12.16
C SER A 30 -6.88 16.34 12.16
N ASN A 31 -6.14 15.84 11.18
CA ASN A 31 -4.71 16.12 10.99
C ASN A 31 -4.47 17.31 10.03
N ALA A 32 -5.48 18.18 9.89
CA ALA A 32 -5.49 19.35 9.00
C ALA A 32 -5.21 19.01 7.52
N LYS A 33 -5.52 17.78 7.10
CA LYS A 33 -5.42 17.33 5.71
C LYS A 33 -6.83 17.06 5.19
N ALA A 34 -7.49 18.04 4.61
CA ALA A 34 -8.77 17.78 3.94
C ALA A 34 -8.54 16.98 2.64
N ILE A 35 -9.43 16.03 2.35
CA ILE A 35 -9.48 15.38 1.03
C ILE A 35 -10.20 16.31 0.07
N HIS A 36 -9.59 16.60 -1.07
CA HIS A 36 -10.25 17.35 -2.13
C HIS A 36 -11.21 16.43 -2.89
N LYS A 37 -12.46 16.87 -3.06
CA LYS A 37 -13.45 16.14 -3.85
C LYS A 37 -12.94 15.89 -5.28
N ASN A 38 -13.17 14.69 -5.80
CA ASN A 38 -12.70 14.21 -7.10
C ASN A 38 -11.18 14.10 -7.25
N SER A 39 -10.38 14.28 -6.19
CA SER A 39 -8.95 13.94 -6.22
C SER A 39 -8.75 12.44 -6.40
N ASP A 40 -7.55 12.02 -6.78
CA ASP A 40 -7.20 10.60 -6.90
C ASP A 40 -7.50 9.84 -5.60
N LEU A 41 -7.24 10.45 -4.44
CA LEU A 41 -7.56 9.81 -3.15
C LEU A 41 -9.06 9.61 -2.98
N ASP A 42 -9.85 10.63 -3.33
CA ASP A 42 -11.31 10.58 -3.22
C ASP A 42 -11.89 9.49 -4.13
N GLN A 43 -11.39 9.40 -5.36
CA GLN A 43 -11.77 8.34 -6.30
C GLN A 43 -11.38 6.94 -5.78
N MET A 44 -10.17 6.80 -5.23
CA MET A 44 -9.73 5.52 -4.66
C MET A 44 -10.56 5.09 -3.43
N LEU A 45 -10.98 6.04 -2.61
CA LEU A 45 -11.86 5.78 -1.46
C LEU A 45 -13.28 5.47 -1.91
N GLN A 46 -13.77 6.12 -2.97
CA GLN A 46 -15.07 5.81 -3.57
C GLN A 46 -15.08 4.39 -4.15
N ALA A 47 -14.02 3.98 -4.86
CA ALA A 47 -13.89 2.62 -5.36
C ALA A 47 -13.97 1.57 -4.24
N LEU A 48 -13.36 1.84 -3.08
CA LEU A 48 -13.45 0.99 -1.90
C LEU A 48 -14.85 0.93 -1.31
N ILE A 49 -15.55 2.07 -1.20
CA ILE A 49 -16.94 2.12 -0.75
C ILE A 49 -17.85 1.31 -1.68
N ASP A 50 -17.72 1.51 -2.98
CA ASP A 50 -18.57 0.85 -3.98
C ASP A 50 -18.32 -0.66 -4.00
N PHE A 51 -17.06 -1.10 -3.86
CA PHE A 51 -16.73 -2.51 -3.70
C PHE A 51 -17.36 -3.10 -2.43
N ALA A 52 -17.30 -2.39 -1.30
CA ALA A 52 -17.90 -2.83 -0.05
C ALA A 52 -19.42 -2.98 -0.16
N LYS A 53 -20.11 -1.98 -0.74
CA LYS A 53 -21.56 -2.04 -1.00
C LYS A 53 -21.91 -3.21 -1.91
N TYR A 54 -21.16 -3.42 -2.98
CA TYR A 54 -21.34 -4.57 -3.85
C TYR A 54 -21.21 -5.90 -3.10
N SER A 55 -20.19 -6.03 -2.23
CA SER A 55 -20.00 -7.23 -1.39
C SER A 55 -21.11 -7.49 -0.38
N LYS A 56 -21.91 -6.46 -0.05
CA LYS A 56 -23.11 -6.52 0.80
C LYS A 56 -24.41 -6.65 0.01
N SER A 57 -24.35 -6.75 -1.32
CA SER A 57 -25.52 -6.70 -2.21
C SER A 57 -26.32 -5.39 -2.11
N GLU A 58 -25.67 -4.29 -1.71
CA GLU A 58 -26.25 -2.93 -1.67
C GLU A 58 -25.99 -2.14 -2.96
N LEU A 59 -25.23 -2.72 -3.89
CA LEU A 59 -24.96 -2.17 -5.22
C LEU A 59 -25.15 -3.27 -6.26
N ASP A 60 -25.97 -3.00 -7.28
CA ASP A 60 -26.39 -4.00 -8.27
C ASP A 60 -25.28 -4.38 -9.26
N ARG A 61 -24.33 -3.46 -9.50
CA ARG A 61 -23.27 -3.67 -10.48
C ARG A 61 -22.01 -2.90 -10.15
N LEU A 62 -20.88 -3.52 -10.45
CA LEU A 62 -19.57 -2.87 -10.53
C LEU A 62 -19.37 -2.21 -11.89
N PRO A 63 -18.27 -1.43 -12.08
CA PRO A 63 -17.91 -0.87 -13.38
C PRO A 63 -17.82 -1.91 -14.50
N SER A 64 -17.72 -1.40 -15.74
CA SER A 64 -17.56 -2.22 -16.94
C SER A 64 -16.29 -3.08 -16.87
N ASP A 65 -16.23 -4.16 -17.65
CA ASP A 65 -15.04 -5.03 -17.67
C ASP A 65 -13.77 -4.28 -18.12
N GLU A 66 -13.91 -3.21 -18.90
CA GLU A 66 -12.81 -2.32 -19.33
C GLU A 66 -12.26 -1.50 -18.16
N ASP A 67 -13.15 -0.94 -17.32
CA ASP A 67 -12.77 -0.10 -16.18
C ASP A 67 -12.44 -0.91 -14.91
N PHE A 68 -12.83 -2.19 -14.90
CA PHE A 68 -12.76 -3.05 -13.73
C PHE A 68 -11.35 -3.21 -13.13
N PRO A 69 -10.27 -3.39 -13.92
CA PRO A 69 -8.93 -3.56 -13.36
C PRO A 69 -8.41 -2.32 -12.61
N ASP A 70 -8.73 -1.12 -13.08
CA ASP A 70 -8.37 0.13 -12.39
C ASP A 70 -9.21 0.30 -11.12
N PHE A 71 -10.51 0.04 -11.21
CA PHE A 71 -11.43 0.09 -10.06
C PHE A 71 -10.97 -0.82 -8.91
N ILE A 72 -10.63 -2.09 -9.18
CA ILE A 72 -10.17 -3.02 -8.15
C ILE A 72 -8.80 -2.61 -7.61
N ARG A 73 -7.86 -2.17 -8.46
CA ARG A 73 -6.56 -1.67 -7.99
C ARG A 73 -6.73 -0.51 -7.01
N ASP A 74 -7.66 0.37 -7.28
CA ASP A 74 -7.95 1.51 -6.42
C ASP A 74 -8.55 1.09 -5.09
N ALA A 75 -9.57 0.21 -5.12
CA ALA A 75 -10.19 -0.32 -3.91
C ALA A 75 -9.19 -1.08 -3.01
N VAL A 76 -8.33 -1.92 -3.60
CA VAL A 76 -7.30 -2.68 -2.87
C VAL A 76 -6.24 -1.74 -2.30
N ALA A 77 -5.74 -0.80 -3.10
CA ALA A 77 -4.70 0.13 -2.66
C ALA A 77 -5.20 1.06 -1.54
N SER A 78 -6.42 1.60 -1.65
CA SER A 78 -6.98 2.44 -0.60
C SER A 78 -7.28 1.64 0.67
N SER A 79 -7.83 0.42 0.56
CA SER A 79 -8.04 -0.47 1.71
C SER A 79 -6.73 -0.70 2.47
N TYR A 80 -5.65 -1.01 1.74
CA TYR A 80 -4.34 -1.22 2.33
C TYR A 80 -3.82 0.02 3.06
N ILE A 81 -3.87 1.20 2.43
CA ILE A 81 -3.41 2.47 3.00
C ILE A 81 -4.21 2.85 4.25
N VAL A 82 -5.54 2.79 4.18
CA VAL A 82 -6.44 3.12 5.30
C VAL A 82 -6.12 2.26 6.51
N ARG A 83 -5.98 0.95 6.29
CA ARG A 83 -5.67 -0.01 7.35
C ARG A 83 -4.28 0.19 7.94
N LEU A 84 -3.26 0.42 7.10
CA LEU A 84 -1.92 0.75 7.58
C LEU A 84 -1.92 2.01 8.46
N LEU A 85 -2.62 3.07 8.03
CA LEU A 85 -2.71 4.31 8.79
C LEU A 85 -3.41 4.10 10.13
N SER A 86 -4.53 3.36 10.15
CA SER A 86 -5.25 3.06 11.39
C SER A 86 -4.40 2.32 12.43
N LYS A 87 -3.48 1.45 11.97
CA LYS A 87 -2.64 0.62 12.85
C LYS A 87 -1.33 1.29 13.23
N GLY A 88 -0.73 2.05 12.31
CA GLY A 88 0.64 2.52 12.41
C GLY A 88 0.78 4.00 12.77
N TYR A 89 -0.12 4.87 12.31
CA TYR A 89 0.14 6.31 12.26
C TYR A 89 0.47 6.92 13.62
N TYR A 90 -0.35 6.68 14.63
CA TYR A 90 -0.16 7.28 15.95
C TYR A 90 1.14 6.85 16.65
N LYS A 91 1.79 5.77 16.19
CA LYS A 91 3.10 5.35 16.70
C LYS A 91 4.26 6.09 16.06
N ILE A 92 4.03 6.75 14.91
CA ILE A 92 5.06 7.40 14.10
C ILE A 92 4.73 8.86 13.76
N GLN A 93 3.64 9.41 14.31
CA GLN A 93 3.11 10.71 13.93
C GLN A 93 4.11 11.85 14.16
N ASP A 94 4.91 11.77 15.23
CA ASP A 94 5.88 12.82 15.57
C ASP A 94 6.99 12.91 14.50
N GLU A 95 7.36 11.78 13.93
CA GLU A 95 8.41 11.64 12.93
C GLU A 95 7.89 11.83 11.50
N PHE A 96 6.66 11.38 11.20
CA PHE A 96 6.15 11.29 9.82
C PHE A 96 4.89 12.13 9.55
N SER A 97 4.45 13.01 10.44
CA SER A 97 3.22 13.82 10.26
C SER A 97 3.19 14.59 8.93
N SER A 98 4.33 15.13 8.48
CA SER A 98 4.47 15.84 7.21
C SER A 98 4.19 14.95 5.98
N HIS A 99 4.39 13.64 6.09
CA HIS A 99 4.21 12.70 4.98
C HIS A 99 2.74 12.53 4.59
N LEU A 100 1.79 12.89 5.47
CA LEU A 100 0.38 12.92 5.12
C LEU A 100 0.06 13.90 3.98
N GLU A 101 0.88 14.94 3.76
CA GLU A 101 0.72 15.85 2.62
C GLU A 101 0.87 15.11 1.27
N ASN A 102 1.61 14.01 1.22
CA ASN A 102 1.81 13.28 -0.02
C ASN A 102 0.51 12.62 -0.54
N PHE A 103 -0.55 12.53 0.27
CA PHE A 103 -1.87 12.04 -0.14
C PHE A 103 -2.77 13.13 -0.74
N LYS A 104 -2.31 14.38 -0.87
CA LYS A 104 -3.07 15.45 -1.55
C LYS A 104 -2.81 15.54 -3.06
N GLY A 105 -1.73 14.93 -3.53
CA GLY A 105 -1.32 14.98 -4.93
C GLY A 105 -2.04 13.97 -5.82
N THR A 106 -1.62 13.90 -7.07
CA THR A 106 -2.04 12.84 -8.00
C THR A 106 -1.11 11.61 -7.87
N GLU A 107 -1.50 10.51 -8.51
CA GLU A 107 -0.76 9.25 -8.61
C GLU A 107 -0.49 8.59 -7.25
N ILE A 108 -1.45 8.72 -6.32
CA ILE A 108 -1.35 8.20 -4.95
C ILE A 108 -1.25 6.68 -4.92
N ASN A 109 -1.89 6.01 -5.89
CA ASN A 109 -1.88 4.57 -5.99
C ASN A 109 -0.46 4.06 -6.32
N LEU A 110 0.22 3.51 -5.31
CA LEU A 110 1.55 2.91 -5.46
C LEU A 110 1.55 1.63 -6.31
N MET A 111 0.40 1.08 -6.67
CA MET A 111 0.30 -0.08 -7.58
C MET A 111 0.25 0.33 -9.06
N ARG A 112 -0.17 1.56 -9.39
CA ARG A 112 -0.22 2.04 -10.78
C ARG A 112 1.18 2.32 -11.32
N LYS A 113 1.40 2.07 -12.62
CA LYS A 113 2.63 2.46 -13.29
C LYS A 113 2.68 3.99 -13.38
N ALA A 114 3.70 4.61 -12.79
CA ALA A 114 3.86 6.06 -12.82
C ALA A 114 5.33 6.45 -13.00
N SER A 115 5.54 7.67 -13.49
CA SER A 115 6.86 8.30 -13.58
C SER A 115 7.48 8.51 -12.20
N SER A 116 8.81 8.62 -12.17
CA SER A 116 9.54 8.93 -10.95
C SER A 116 9.19 10.32 -10.43
N SER A 117 8.76 10.42 -9.17
CA SER A 117 8.57 11.69 -8.47
C SER A 117 9.05 11.61 -7.03
N LEU A 118 9.34 12.77 -6.42
CA LEU A 118 9.74 12.85 -5.02
C LEU A 118 8.59 12.43 -4.10
N GLU A 119 7.38 12.89 -4.41
CA GLU A 119 6.16 12.60 -3.65
C GLU A 119 5.89 11.09 -3.62
N ARG A 120 6.05 10.39 -4.75
CA ARG A 120 5.84 8.94 -4.83
C ARG A 120 6.90 8.18 -4.03
N ASN A 121 8.16 8.63 -4.04
CA ASN A 121 9.20 8.05 -3.21
C ASN A 121 8.88 8.26 -1.72
N LYS A 122 8.48 9.47 -1.31
CA LYS A 122 8.08 9.77 0.06
C LYS A 122 6.84 9.00 0.53
N ARG A 123 5.87 8.75 -0.35
CA ARG A 123 4.74 7.83 -0.05
C ARG A 123 5.25 6.41 0.22
N TRP A 124 6.20 5.92 -0.56
CA TRP A 124 6.78 4.60 -0.34
C TRP A 124 7.51 4.52 1.01
N GLU A 125 8.33 5.51 1.34
CA GLU A 125 8.98 5.63 2.66
C GLU A 125 7.96 5.57 3.80
N PHE A 126 6.88 6.34 3.67
CA PHE A 126 5.83 6.40 4.67
C PHE A 126 5.06 5.08 4.81
N VAL A 127 4.77 4.39 3.71
CA VAL A 127 4.17 3.05 3.74
C VAL A 127 5.07 2.06 4.48
N ILE A 128 6.39 2.09 4.22
CA ILE A 128 7.35 1.27 4.96
C ILE A 128 7.35 1.60 6.45
N ALA A 129 7.38 2.89 6.81
CA ALA A 129 7.32 3.32 8.20
C ALA A 129 6.06 2.79 8.91
N LEU A 130 4.89 2.87 8.27
CA LEU A 130 3.62 2.37 8.80
C LEU A 130 3.62 0.84 8.99
N ILE A 131 4.18 0.09 8.04
CA ILE A 131 4.33 -1.37 8.15
C ILE A 131 5.16 -1.70 9.39
N PHE A 132 6.34 -1.09 9.53
CA PHE A 132 7.22 -1.40 10.65
C PHE A 132 6.73 -0.86 11.99
N ALA A 133 5.91 0.20 12.00
CA ALA A 133 5.27 0.69 13.22
C ALA A 133 4.38 -0.38 13.88
N SER A 134 3.84 -1.31 13.08
CA SER A 134 3.01 -2.39 13.61
C SER A 134 3.81 -3.49 14.33
N ILE A 135 5.10 -3.66 14.01
CA ILE A 135 5.92 -4.81 14.45
C ILE A 135 7.22 -4.46 15.19
N CYS A 136 7.66 -3.20 15.16
CA CYS A 136 8.91 -2.73 15.77
C CYS A 136 8.66 -1.90 17.05
N GLN A 137 9.71 -1.72 17.84
CA GLN A 137 9.67 -0.95 19.09
C GLN A 137 9.62 0.55 18.84
N SER A 138 10.39 1.03 17.85
CA SER A 138 10.32 2.41 17.36
C SER A 138 10.55 2.44 15.85
N VAL A 139 10.05 3.51 15.23
CA VAL A 139 10.31 3.88 13.85
C VAL A 139 10.60 5.37 13.84
N GLU A 140 11.70 5.75 13.21
CA GLU A 140 12.24 7.11 13.17
C GLU A 140 12.45 7.50 11.71
N GLN A 141 12.27 8.78 11.37
CA GLN A 141 12.62 9.28 10.05
C GLN A 141 14.13 9.51 10.01
N GLY A 142 14.84 8.85 9.10
CA GLY A 142 16.27 9.13 8.98
C GLY A 142 16.50 10.44 8.21
N THR A 143 17.35 11.29 8.77
CA THR A 143 17.67 12.61 8.22
C THR A 143 19.19 12.78 8.17
N PRO A 144 19.81 12.98 6.98
CA PRO A 144 19.24 12.99 5.63
C PRO A 144 19.00 11.59 5.03
N GLU A 145 19.66 10.56 5.57
CA GLU A 145 19.62 9.16 5.15
C GLU A 145 19.97 8.28 6.37
N PRO A 146 19.52 7.02 6.44
CA PRO A 146 18.66 6.30 5.49
C PRO A 146 17.21 6.79 5.53
N ASP A 147 16.38 6.44 4.54
CA ASP A 147 14.99 6.92 4.47
C ASP A 147 14.14 6.61 5.73
N VAL A 148 14.24 5.39 6.28
CA VAL A 148 13.55 4.97 7.51
C VAL A 148 14.52 4.25 8.44
N ILE A 149 14.38 4.45 9.76
CA ILE A 149 15.14 3.74 10.79
C ILE A 149 14.15 2.99 11.69
N ILE A 150 14.44 1.73 11.98
CA ILE A 150 13.60 0.91 12.88
C ILE A 150 14.40 0.36 14.04
N LYS A 151 13.76 0.17 15.20
CA LYS A 151 14.34 -0.53 16.35
C LYS A 151 13.58 -1.82 16.64
N LYS A 152 14.28 -2.95 16.64
CA LYS A 152 13.73 -4.26 17.01
C LYS A 152 14.72 -5.00 17.89
N LYS A 153 14.27 -5.46 19.07
CA LYS A 153 15.12 -6.14 20.07
C LYS A 153 16.36 -5.33 20.44
N ASN A 154 16.21 -4.03 20.65
CA ASN A 154 17.30 -3.07 20.93
C ASN A 154 18.34 -2.88 19.81
N ILE A 155 18.10 -3.43 18.62
CA ILE A 155 18.97 -3.26 17.46
C ILE A 155 18.30 -2.26 16.51
N LYS A 156 19.05 -1.23 16.08
CA LYS A 156 18.61 -0.28 15.04
C LYS A 156 19.00 -0.80 13.64
N TRP A 157 18.10 -0.66 12.69
CA TRP A 157 18.29 -1.06 11.29
C TRP A 157 17.99 0.12 10.36
N ALA A 158 18.86 0.31 9.37
CA ALA A 158 18.67 1.25 8.28
C ALA A 158 17.76 0.65 7.19
N LEU A 159 16.71 1.36 6.80
CA LEU A 159 15.79 0.95 5.74
C LEU A 159 15.73 1.96 4.59
N PRO A 160 16.72 1.96 3.68
CA PRO A 160 16.59 2.63 2.40
C PRO A 160 15.35 2.16 1.65
N CYS A 161 14.54 3.10 1.20
CA CYS A 161 13.33 2.86 0.45
C CYS A 161 13.56 3.22 -1.02
N LYS A 162 13.42 2.26 -1.93
CA LYS A 162 13.67 2.45 -3.36
C LYS A 162 12.49 1.98 -4.18
N VAL A 163 12.05 2.83 -5.11
CA VAL A 163 11.03 2.47 -6.11
C VAL A 163 11.74 2.16 -7.42
N LEU A 164 11.48 1.00 -8.01
CA LEU A 164 12.05 0.62 -9.30
C LEU A 164 11.14 1.10 -10.42
N TYR A 165 11.56 2.14 -11.15
CA TYR A 165 10.81 2.70 -12.28
C TYR A 165 11.18 2.10 -13.64
N SER A 166 12.37 1.52 -13.77
CA SER A 166 12.90 1.04 -15.04
C SER A 166 12.88 -0.48 -15.14
N GLU A 167 12.44 -0.99 -16.28
CA GLU A 167 12.52 -2.41 -16.63
C GLU A 167 13.95 -2.87 -16.98
N LYS A 168 14.91 -1.93 -17.15
CA LYS A 168 16.30 -2.26 -17.49
C LYS A 168 17.02 -2.86 -16.27
N PRO A 169 17.49 -4.13 -16.32
CA PRO A 169 18.11 -4.78 -15.15
C PRO A 169 19.31 -4.02 -14.57
N GLY A 170 20.15 -3.43 -15.43
CA GLY A 170 21.28 -2.61 -14.98
C GLY A 170 20.88 -1.39 -14.15
N LYS A 171 19.75 -0.73 -14.48
CA LYS A 171 19.23 0.40 -13.69
C LYS A 171 18.61 -0.05 -12.37
N GLN A 172 17.95 -1.21 -12.36
CA GLN A 172 17.40 -1.82 -11.14
C GLN A 172 18.52 -2.15 -10.15
N LEU A 173 19.57 -2.83 -10.63
CA LEU A 173 20.75 -3.17 -9.82
C LEU A 173 21.44 -1.91 -9.28
N GLN A 174 21.65 -0.89 -10.10
CA GLN A 174 22.21 0.38 -9.64
C GLN A 174 21.37 1.04 -8.54
N THR A 175 20.05 0.93 -8.61
CA THR A 175 19.13 1.48 -7.60
C THR A 175 19.24 0.73 -6.28
N ILE A 176 19.32 -0.60 -6.32
CA ILE A 176 19.53 -1.44 -5.13
C ILE A 176 20.91 -1.15 -4.50
N ILE A 177 21.96 -1.05 -5.32
CA ILE A 177 23.33 -0.72 -4.87
C ILE A 177 23.35 0.65 -4.18
N LYS A 178 22.59 1.64 -4.65
CA LYS A 178 22.46 2.93 -3.96
C LYS A 178 21.89 2.78 -2.55
N GLY A 179 20.86 1.94 -2.38
CA GLY A 179 20.32 1.61 -1.05
C GLY A 179 21.37 0.94 -0.16
N ILE A 180 22.11 -0.03 -0.68
CA ILE A 180 23.20 -0.69 0.09
C ILE A 180 24.24 0.33 0.54
N LYS A 181 24.64 1.26 -0.33
CA LYS A 181 25.59 2.33 0.02
C LYS A 181 25.06 3.26 1.12
N GLN A 182 23.76 3.54 1.15
CA GLN A 182 23.14 4.31 2.25
C GLN A 182 23.23 3.56 3.59
N ILE A 183 23.04 2.24 3.60
CA ILE A 183 23.21 1.42 4.82
C ILE A 183 24.67 1.47 5.28
N GLN A 184 25.62 1.29 4.37
CA GLN A 184 27.05 1.31 4.68
C GLN A 184 27.52 2.66 5.23
N ALA A 185 26.97 3.76 4.72
CA ALA A 185 27.25 5.11 5.17
C ALA A 185 26.51 5.49 6.48
N SER A 186 25.51 4.71 6.89
CA SER A 186 24.77 4.96 8.14
C SER A 186 25.54 4.44 9.36
N GLU A 187 25.32 5.06 10.52
CA GLU A 187 25.88 4.63 11.81
C GLU A 187 25.42 3.22 12.26
N TYR A 188 24.35 2.70 11.66
CA TYR A 188 23.76 1.42 12.05
C TYR A 188 24.49 0.22 11.44
N HIS A 189 25.19 0.43 10.31
CA HIS A 189 25.94 -0.58 9.53
C HIS A 189 25.19 -1.89 9.19
N GLN A 190 23.90 -1.97 9.50
CA GLN A 190 23.00 -3.09 9.20
C GLN A 190 21.67 -2.53 8.74
N GLY A 191 21.03 -3.22 7.81
CA GLY A 191 19.84 -2.70 7.17
C GLY A 191 19.25 -3.63 6.13
N ILE A 192 18.11 -3.23 5.61
CA ILE A 192 17.38 -3.93 4.55
C ILE A 192 16.97 -2.88 3.53
N VAL A 193 17.30 -3.10 2.25
CA VAL A 193 16.82 -2.22 1.17
C VAL A 193 15.37 -2.61 0.86
N MET A 194 14.45 -1.69 1.13
CA MET A 194 13.02 -1.87 0.90
C MET A 194 12.66 -1.44 -0.52
N VAL A 195 12.27 -2.40 -1.36
CA VAL A 195 12.07 -2.18 -2.80
C VAL A 195 10.60 -2.24 -3.17
N ASN A 196 10.08 -1.18 -3.79
CA ASN A 196 8.79 -1.20 -4.47
C ASN A 196 9.01 -1.56 -5.95
N ILE A 197 8.43 -2.69 -6.37
CA ILE A 197 8.53 -3.21 -7.74
C ILE A 197 7.23 -3.02 -8.54
N SER A 198 6.24 -2.31 -8.02
CA SER A 198 4.91 -2.23 -8.62
C SER A 198 4.90 -1.75 -10.07
N ASN A 199 5.78 -0.79 -10.44
CA ASN A 199 5.90 -0.28 -11.80
C ASN A 199 6.43 -1.31 -12.82
N LEU A 200 6.98 -2.43 -12.33
CA LEU A 200 7.53 -3.51 -13.16
C LEU A 200 6.53 -4.66 -13.35
N ILE A 201 5.41 -4.64 -12.61
CA ILE A 201 4.39 -5.67 -12.67
C ILE A 201 3.29 -5.19 -13.61
N ASN A 202 2.91 -6.02 -14.58
CA ASN A 202 1.65 -5.81 -15.31
C ASN A 202 0.48 -6.27 -14.44
N HIS A 203 -0.09 -5.35 -13.68
CA HIS A 203 -1.17 -5.64 -12.74
C HIS A 203 -2.46 -6.11 -13.43
N GLU A 204 -2.70 -5.73 -14.69
CA GLU A 204 -3.90 -6.14 -15.44
C GLU A 204 -4.02 -7.66 -15.57
N ASN A 205 -2.88 -8.36 -15.63
CA ASN A 205 -2.84 -9.82 -15.67
C ASN A 205 -3.36 -10.50 -14.39
N TYR A 206 -3.54 -9.73 -13.31
CA TYR A 206 -3.91 -10.24 -11.99
C TYR A 206 -5.25 -9.70 -11.48
N PHE A 207 -5.88 -8.77 -12.19
CA PHE A 207 -7.16 -8.18 -11.81
C PHE A 207 -8.17 -8.37 -12.94
N PHE A 208 -8.84 -9.52 -12.92
CA PHE A 208 -9.88 -9.86 -13.87
C PHE A 208 -11.14 -10.37 -13.17
N LYS A 209 -12.27 -10.16 -13.83
CA LYS A 209 -13.57 -10.68 -13.39
C LYS A 209 -13.73 -12.11 -13.91
N SER A 210 -14.00 -13.08 -13.03
CA SER A 210 -14.33 -14.43 -13.49
C SER A 210 -15.65 -14.39 -14.26
N LYS A 211 -15.71 -15.11 -15.40
CA LYS A 211 -16.95 -15.29 -16.16
C LYS A 211 -17.94 -16.23 -15.48
N ASN A 212 -17.45 -17.05 -14.55
CA ASN A 212 -18.28 -17.98 -13.79
C ASN A 212 -18.43 -17.42 -12.38
N GLU A 213 -19.67 -17.09 -12.00
CA GLU A 213 -20.14 -16.91 -10.61
C GLU A 213 -19.84 -15.58 -9.88
N GLY A 214 -19.36 -14.52 -10.54
CA GLY A 214 -19.13 -13.25 -9.84
C GLY A 214 -18.00 -13.34 -8.79
N GLU A 215 -17.16 -14.36 -8.90
CA GLU A 215 -15.91 -14.47 -8.16
C GLU A 215 -14.86 -13.55 -8.81
N TYR A 216 -14.15 -12.78 -7.98
CA TYR A 216 -13.11 -11.88 -8.42
C TYR A 216 -11.75 -12.40 -7.94
N TYR A 217 -10.80 -12.55 -8.86
CA TYR A 217 -9.42 -12.77 -8.46
C TYR A 217 -8.78 -11.41 -8.23
N SER A 218 -8.73 -10.99 -6.97
CA SER A 218 -7.91 -9.88 -6.48
C SER A 218 -6.67 -10.45 -5.78
N TYR A 219 -5.64 -9.64 -5.54
CA TYR A 219 -4.47 -10.03 -4.72
C TYR A 219 -4.85 -10.61 -3.34
N SER A 220 -6.03 -10.27 -2.81
CA SER A 220 -6.59 -10.88 -1.60
C SER A 220 -6.99 -12.36 -1.76
N ASN A 221 -7.28 -12.79 -2.99
CA ASN A 221 -7.57 -14.17 -3.37
C ASN A 221 -6.35 -14.87 -3.95
N PHE A 222 -5.15 -14.26 -3.94
CA PHE A 222 -3.92 -14.96 -4.32
C PHE A 222 -3.62 -16.11 -3.34
N GLU A 223 -4.01 -15.98 -2.07
CA GLU A 223 -4.00 -17.11 -1.12
C GLU A 223 -4.93 -18.25 -1.58
N TYR A 224 -6.05 -17.92 -2.21
CA TYR A 224 -7.00 -18.90 -2.75
C TYR A 224 -6.53 -19.51 -4.09
N ALA A 225 -6.06 -18.69 -5.03
CA ALA A 225 -5.51 -19.12 -6.31
C ALA A 225 -4.21 -19.94 -6.16
N MET A 226 -3.37 -19.62 -5.17
CA MET A 226 -2.22 -20.45 -4.78
C MET A 226 -2.66 -21.73 -4.07
N SER A 227 -3.78 -21.73 -3.34
CA SER A 227 -4.35 -22.95 -2.77
C SER A 227 -4.86 -23.92 -3.85
N ASP A 228 -5.33 -23.40 -4.98
CA ASP A 228 -5.76 -24.23 -6.11
C ASP A 228 -4.58 -24.63 -7.00
N PHE A 229 -3.53 -23.80 -7.12
CA PHE A 229 -2.26 -24.19 -7.73
C PHE A 229 -1.53 -25.30 -6.96
N THR A 230 -1.73 -25.39 -5.64
CA THR A 230 -1.16 -26.44 -4.77
C THR A 230 -2.04 -27.69 -4.67
N LYS A 231 -3.33 -27.60 -5.02
CA LYS A 231 -4.22 -28.75 -5.25
C LYS A 231 -4.04 -29.23 -6.70
N GLY A 232 -2.89 -29.87 -6.94
CA GLY A 232 -2.49 -30.35 -8.26
C GLY A 232 -3.62 -31.05 -9.04
N ASN A 233 -3.98 -30.44 -10.16
CA ASN A 233 -4.55 -31.08 -11.33
C ASN A 233 -3.95 -30.40 -12.57
N TYR A 234 -2.62 -30.43 -12.67
CA TYR A 234 -1.98 -30.28 -13.97
C TYR A 234 -1.95 -31.66 -14.60
N GLY A 235 -2.90 -31.88 -15.51
CA GLY A 235 -2.77 -32.94 -16.51
C GLY A 235 -1.49 -32.71 -17.28
N ASP A 236 -0.77 -33.80 -17.52
CA ASP A 236 0.53 -33.84 -18.18
C ASP A 236 0.55 -33.00 -19.47
N PHE A 237 1.42 -31.99 -19.51
CA PHE A 237 1.94 -31.36 -20.72
C PHE A 237 3.45 -31.23 -20.62
#